data_AF-A0A1A6B6W6-F1
#
_entry.id   AF-A0A1A6B6W6-F1
#
_cell.length_a   1.000
_cell.length_b   1.000
_cell.length_c   1.000
_cell.angle_alpha   90.00
_cell.angle_beta   90.00
_cell.angle_gamma   90.00
#
_symmetry.space_group_name_H-M   'P 1'
#
loop_
_entity.id
_entity.type
_entity.pdbx_description
1 polymer ?
#
loop_
_entity_poly.entity_id
_entity_poly.type
_entity_poly.pdbx_seq_one_letter_code
_entity_poly.pdbx_strand_id
1 'polypeptide(L)'
;MLAACAVPFAPTAQADIRILPVPELPCDLPVSSGLIIWQHAPGVPDRSRFANPADLYNCRPTLDTWRAGEPTGPGYCSKIAWSADNPGYVPSVTPAAPLKKVIDQVGDCS
;
A
#
# COMPACT_ATOMS: atom_id res chain seq x y z
N MET A 1 19.39 69.11 30.56
CA MET A 1 18.40 68.05 30.29
C MET A 1 19.02 67.08 29.31
N LEU A 2 19.20 65.82 29.71
CA LEU A 2 19.71 64.73 28.86
C LEU A 2 18.54 64.21 28.02
N ALA A 3 18.67 64.18 26.69
CA ALA A 3 17.67 63.59 25.80
C ALA A 3 18.27 62.39 25.06
N ALA A 4 17.55 61.28 25.14
CA ALA A 4 17.97 59.91 24.89
C ALA A 4 18.08 59.55 23.40
N CYS A 5 18.96 58.58 23.11
CA CYS A 5 19.15 57.94 21.81
C CYS A 5 17.88 57.18 21.37
N ALA A 6 17.39 57.45 20.15
CA ALA A 6 16.37 56.64 19.52
C ALA A 6 17.03 55.65 18.55
N VAL A 7 16.86 54.35 18.81
CA VAL A 7 17.30 53.26 17.93
C VAL A 7 16.19 53.02 16.89
N PRO A 8 16.48 52.98 15.57
CA PRO A 8 15.46 52.67 14.58
C PRO A 8 15.08 51.19 14.68
N PHE A 9 13.79 50.92 14.90
CA PHE A 9 13.21 49.58 14.81
C PHE A 9 13.30 49.09 13.36
N ALA A 10 14.00 47.97 13.15
CA ALA A 10 13.99 47.26 11.87
C ALA A 10 12.58 46.70 11.60
N PRO A 11 12.09 46.74 10.35
CA PRO A 11 10.80 46.17 10.00
C PRO A 11 10.86 44.66 10.18
N THR A 12 9.96 44.13 11.01
CA THR A 12 9.68 42.69 11.08
C THR A 12 9.27 42.20 9.70
N ALA A 13 10.12 41.39 9.07
CA ALA A 13 9.73 40.57 7.95
C ALA A 13 8.60 39.66 8.44
N GLN A 14 7.35 39.99 8.08
CA GLN A 14 6.26 39.04 8.14
C GLN A 14 6.66 37.90 7.21
N ALA A 15 7.16 36.81 7.80
CA ALA A 15 7.20 35.53 7.15
C ALA A 15 5.74 35.21 6.83
N ASP A 16 5.35 35.53 5.61
CA ASP A 16 4.11 35.13 4.99
C ASP A 16 4.18 33.60 4.98
N ILE A 17 3.67 32.97 6.05
CA ILE A 17 3.51 31.52 6.12
C ILE A 17 2.42 31.22 5.10
N ARG A 18 2.84 31.14 3.83
CA ARG A 18 2.06 30.45 2.83
C ARG A 18 1.98 29.03 3.33
N ILE A 19 0.85 28.69 3.94
CA ILE A 19 0.39 27.31 4.00
C ILE A 19 0.28 26.91 2.54
N LEU A 20 1.38 26.37 2.00
CA LEU A 20 1.33 25.67 0.73
C LEU A 20 0.30 24.56 0.96
N PRO A 21 -0.75 24.46 0.13
CA PRO A 21 -1.63 23.31 0.18
C PRO A 21 -0.74 22.07 0.16
N VAL A 22 -0.90 21.20 1.15
CA VAL A 22 -0.29 19.87 1.08
C VAL A 22 -0.76 19.30 -0.25
N PRO A 23 0.14 18.91 -1.17
CA PRO A 23 -0.28 18.34 -2.44
C PRO A 23 -1.10 17.09 -2.14
N GLU A 24 -2.42 17.16 -2.27
CA GLU A 24 -3.25 15.97 -2.29
C GLU A 24 -3.00 15.26 -3.62
N LEU A 25 -2.35 14.10 -3.58
CA LEU A 25 -2.17 13.25 -4.76
C LEU A 25 -2.29 11.75 -4.40
N PRO A 26 -2.99 10.92 -5.19
CA PRO A 26 -4.43 11.05 -5.50
C PRO A 26 -5.14 9.67 -5.63
N CYS A 27 -5.55 9.00 -4.56
CA CYS A 27 -6.46 7.86 -4.76
C CYS A 27 -7.57 7.85 -3.69
N ASP A 28 -8.73 8.40 -4.04
CA ASP A 28 -9.98 8.35 -3.24
C ASP A 28 -10.64 6.97 -3.40
N LEU A 29 -9.85 5.91 -3.23
CA LEU A 29 -10.31 4.53 -3.34
C LEU A 29 -10.78 4.06 -1.96
N PRO A 30 -11.96 3.43 -1.87
CA PRO A 30 -12.44 2.90 -0.60
C PRO A 30 -11.43 1.89 -0.05
N VAL A 31 -10.89 2.20 1.13
CA VAL A 31 -10.08 1.26 1.91
C VAL A 31 -11.01 0.24 2.57
N SER A 32 -11.45 -0.74 1.78
CA SER A 32 -12.16 -1.90 2.30
C SER A 32 -11.22 -2.85 3.04
N SER A 33 -11.77 -3.96 3.54
CA SER A 33 -11.03 -5.13 4.02
C SER A 33 -9.80 -5.40 3.14
N GLY A 34 -8.61 -5.54 3.72
CA GLY A 34 -7.37 -5.79 2.97
C GLY A 34 -7.44 -7.05 2.09
N LEU A 35 -6.53 -7.17 1.13
CA LEU A 35 -6.35 -8.38 0.33
C LEU A 35 -5.24 -9.25 0.94
N ILE A 36 -5.31 -10.56 0.73
CA ILE A 36 -4.23 -11.50 1.02
C ILE A 36 -3.74 -12.07 -0.29
N ILE A 37 -2.43 -12.00 -0.53
CA ILE A 37 -1.76 -12.63 -1.66
C ILE A 37 -1.01 -13.85 -1.11
N TRP A 38 -1.29 -15.02 -1.65
CA TRP A 38 -0.61 -16.28 -1.37
C TRP A 38 0.20 -16.70 -2.59
N GLN A 39 1.41 -17.22 -2.37
CA GLN A 39 2.34 -17.56 -3.44
C GLN A 39 3.02 -18.90 -3.18
N HIS A 40 3.07 -19.71 -4.23
CA HIS A 40 3.88 -20.90 -4.39
C HIS A 40 5.02 -20.63 -5.37
N ALA A 41 6.20 -21.13 -5.04
CA ALA A 41 7.36 -21.12 -5.91
C ALA A 41 8.14 -22.43 -5.77
N PRO A 42 8.73 -22.97 -6.86
CA PRO A 42 9.47 -24.22 -6.80
C PRO A 42 10.63 -24.17 -5.80
N GLY A 43 10.74 -25.21 -4.97
CA GLY A 43 11.88 -25.38 -4.07
C GLY A 43 11.87 -24.51 -2.81
N VAL A 44 10.81 -23.72 -2.56
CA VAL A 44 10.66 -22.93 -1.34
C VAL A 44 9.27 -23.12 -0.71
N PRO A 45 9.13 -22.97 0.62
CA PRO A 45 7.82 -23.02 1.25
C PRO A 45 6.90 -21.89 0.78
N ASP A 46 5.61 -22.17 0.69
CA ASP A 46 4.57 -21.20 0.34
C ASP A 46 4.55 -20.02 1.30
N ARG A 47 4.24 -18.84 0.77
CA ARG A 47 4.24 -17.58 1.53
C ARG A 47 2.96 -16.79 1.30
N SER A 48 2.66 -15.89 2.22
CA SER A 48 1.57 -14.95 2.05
C SER A 48 1.88 -13.57 2.62
N ARG A 49 1.26 -12.55 2.02
CA ARG A 49 1.38 -11.14 2.42
C ARG A 49 0.04 -10.44 2.34
N PHE A 50 -0.14 -9.40 3.17
CA PHE A 50 -1.24 -8.47 2.99
C PHE A 50 -0.95 -7.51 1.82
N ALA A 51 -2.01 -7.11 1.13
CA ALA A 51 -2.00 -6.05 0.14
C ALA A 51 -3.14 -5.06 0.39
N ASN A 52 -2.89 -3.80 0.06
CA ASN A 52 -3.93 -2.78 0.04
C ASN A 52 -4.92 -3.10 -1.09
N PRO A 53 -6.24 -2.94 -0.93
CA PRO A 53 -7.20 -3.00 -2.03
C PRO A 53 -6.96 -1.96 -3.13
N ALA A 54 -6.25 -0.89 -2.82
CA ALA A 54 -5.80 0.13 -3.76
C ALA A 54 -4.31 -0.04 -4.08
N ASP A 55 -3.99 -0.09 -5.37
CA ASP A 55 -2.64 0.12 -5.87
C ASP A 55 -2.38 1.63 -5.89
N LEU A 56 -1.75 2.12 -4.82
CA LEU A 56 -1.47 3.53 -4.62
C LEU A 56 -0.45 4.10 -5.62
N TYR A 57 0.32 3.25 -6.29
CA TYR A 57 1.29 3.68 -7.29
C TYR A 57 0.61 3.97 -8.63
N ASN A 58 -0.35 3.13 -9.02
CA ASN A 58 -1.09 3.26 -10.27
C ASN A 58 -2.45 3.97 -10.11
N CYS A 59 -2.85 4.29 -8.88
CA CYS A 59 -4.18 4.75 -8.49
C CYS A 59 -5.33 3.99 -9.14
N ARG A 60 -5.27 2.66 -8.98
CA ARG A 60 -6.29 1.73 -9.45
C ARG A 60 -6.60 0.70 -8.37
N PRO A 61 -7.75 0.02 -8.44
CA PRO A 61 -7.96 -1.19 -7.64
C PRO A 61 -6.80 -2.17 -7.84
N THR A 62 -6.30 -2.76 -6.77
CA THR A 62 -5.22 -3.75 -6.82
C THR A 62 -5.58 -4.92 -7.73
N LEU A 63 -6.86 -5.33 -7.77
CA LEU A 63 -7.31 -6.41 -8.65
C LEU A 63 -7.11 -6.09 -10.14
N ASP A 64 -7.01 -4.81 -10.54
CA ASP A 64 -6.79 -4.41 -11.93
C ASP A 64 -5.30 -4.44 -12.34
N THR A 65 -4.38 -4.33 -11.37
CA THR A 65 -2.94 -4.19 -11.63
C THR A 65 -2.10 -5.35 -11.14
N TRP A 66 -2.59 -6.08 -10.12
CA TRP A 66 -1.87 -7.12 -9.39
C TRP A 66 -1.26 -8.19 -10.29
N ARG A 67 -2.04 -8.71 -11.26
CA ARG A 67 -1.63 -9.84 -12.10
C ARG A 67 -0.31 -9.59 -12.83
N ALA A 68 -0.05 -8.35 -13.24
CA ALA A 68 1.16 -7.99 -13.97
C ALA A 68 2.45 -8.09 -13.13
N GLY A 69 2.33 -8.05 -11.80
CA GLY A 69 3.46 -8.15 -10.87
C GLY A 69 3.71 -9.55 -10.32
N GLU A 70 2.89 -10.55 -10.68
CA GLU A 70 3.02 -11.89 -10.12
C GLU A 70 3.98 -12.77 -10.92
N PRO A 71 4.77 -13.62 -10.25
CA PRO A 71 5.69 -14.51 -10.94
C PRO A 71 4.94 -15.53 -11.80
N THR A 72 5.48 -15.79 -12.99
CA THR A 72 4.95 -16.75 -13.95
C THR A 72 6.01 -17.78 -14.33
N GLY A 73 5.58 -18.97 -14.75
CA GLY A 73 6.46 -20.04 -15.21
C GLY A 73 6.16 -21.35 -14.48
N PRO A 74 6.83 -22.45 -14.88
CA PRO A 74 6.53 -23.78 -14.37
C PRO A 74 6.55 -23.85 -12.85
N GLY A 75 5.42 -24.26 -12.27
CA GLY A 75 5.30 -24.46 -10.81
C GLY A 75 5.25 -23.17 -9.99
N TYR A 76 5.11 -21.99 -10.59
CA TYR A 76 4.72 -20.79 -9.85
C TYR A 76 3.19 -20.68 -9.81
N CYS A 77 2.65 -20.33 -8.65
CA CYS A 77 1.22 -20.04 -8.52
C CYS A 77 1.02 -18.91 -7.51
N SER A 78 0.25 -17.91 -7.90
CA SER A 78 -0.14 -16.81 -7.03
C SER A 78 -1.66 -16.71 -6.96
N LYS A 79 -2.21 -16.54 -5.77
CA LYS A 79 -3.66 -16.46 -5.51
C LYS A 79 -3.95 -15.22 -4.68
N ILE A 80 -5.06 -14.54 -4.96
CA ILE A 80 -5.50 -13.37 -4.18
C ILE A 80 -6.92 -13.58 -3.67
N ALA A 81 -7.18 -13.17 -2.42
CA ALA A 81 -8.49 -13.23 -1.80
C ALA A 81 -8.72 -12.05 -0.85
N TRP A 82 -9.98 -11.76 -0.53
CA TRP A 82 -10.32 -10.80 0.51
C TRP A 82 -9.94 -11.34 1.88
N SER A 83 -9.34 -10.50 2.74
CA SER A 83 -9.02 -10.88 4.11
C SER A 83 -10.26 -11.20 4.94
N ALA A 84 -11.37 -10.48 4.72
CA ALA A 84 -12.65 -10.73 5.36
C ALA A 84 -13.22 -12.13 5.07
N ASP A 85 -12.89 -12.72 3.91
CA ASP A 85 -13.28 -14.07 3.53
C ASP A 85 -12.37 -15.16 4.12
N ASN A 86 -11.30 -14.75 4.79
CA ASN A 86 -10.28 -15.59 5.40
C ASN A 86 -10.07 -15.24 6.88
N PRO A 87 -11.13 -15.33 7.73
CA PRO A 87 -11.04 -14.96 9.14
C PRO A 87 -10.00 -15.81 9.87
N GLY A 88 -9.15 -15.16 10.67
CA GLY A 88 -8.06 -15.80 11.42
C GLY A 88 -6.82 -16.11 10.61
N TYR A 89 -6.78 -15.75 9.32
CA TYR A 89 -5.59 -15.93 8.50
C TYR A 89 -4.48 -14.96 8.92
N VAL A 90 -3.29 -15.49 9.22
CA VAL A 90 -2.11 -14.70 9.62
C VAL A 90 -1.10 -14.75 8.48
N PRO A 91 -1.00 -13.70 7.65
CA PRO A 91 0.07 -13.64 6.67
C PRO A 91 1.42 -13.52 7.40
N SER A 92 2.48 -14.07 6.80
CA SER A 92 3.81 -14.35 7.36
C SER A 92 4.03 -15.72 8.02
N VAL A 93 2.99 -16.51 8.30
CA VAL A 93 3.17 -17.92 8.68
C VAL A 93 3.73 -18.70 7.49
N THR A 94 4.77 -19.49 7.74
CA THR A 94 5.45 -20.29 6.71
C THR A 94 5.52 -21.76 7.16
N PRO A 95 5.03 -22.72 6.35
CA PRO A 95 4.37 -22.52 5.06
C PRO A 95 3.00 -21.85 5.22
N ALA A 96 2.67 -20.99 4.27
CA ALA A 96 1.38 -20.29 4.26
C ALA A 96 0.26 -21.27 3.90
N ALA A 97 -0.79 -21.33 4.73
CA ALA A 97 -1.97 -22.13 4.43
C ALA A 97 -2.69 -21.62 3.15
N PRO A 98 -3.36 -22.49 2.38
CA PRO A 98 -4.14 -22.08 1.22
C PRO A 98 -5.24 -21.06 1.56
N LEU A 99 -5.53 -20.14 0.62
CA LEU A 99 -6.63 -19.18 0.75
C LEU A 99 -7.99 -19.83 0.49
N LYS A 100 -9.01 -19.31 1.18
CA LYS A 100 -10.43 -19.55 0.89
C LYS A 100 -10.96 -18.44 -0.01
N LYS A 101 -11.99 -18.76 -0.82
CA LYS A 101 -12.68 -17.82 -1.72
C LYS A 101 -11.69 -16.99 -2.56
N VAL A 102 -10.81 -17.69 -3.27
CA VAL A 102 -9.87 -17.09 -4.21
C VAL A 102 -10.65 -16.26 -5.23
N ILE A 103 -10.31 -14.97 -5.33
CA ILE A 103 -10.90 -14.03 -6.29
C ILE A 103 -10.26 -14.24 -7.66
N ASP A 104 -8.93 -14.40 -7.66
CA ASP A 104 -8.15 -14.53 -8.88
C ASP A 104 -6.83 -15.27 -8.64
N GLN A 105 -6.24 -15.80 -9.71
CA GLN A 105 -5.00 -16.56 -9.68
C GLN A 105 -4.13 -16.39 -10.93
N VAL A 106 -2.82 -16.51 -10.78
CA VAL A 106 -1.82 -16.42 -11.86
C VAL A 106 -0.85 -17.61 -11.76
N GLY A 107 -0.55 -18.25 -12.89
CA GLY A 107 0.38 -19.38 -12.97
C GLY A 107 -0.28 -20.76 -12.88
N ASP A 108 0.54 -21.78 -12.62
CA ASP A 108 0.19 -23.21 -12.61
C ASP A 108 -0.46 -23.59 -11.27
N CYS A 109 -1.67 -23.09 -11.03
CA CYS A 109 -2.40 -23.25 -9.77
C CYS A 109 -3.26 -24.53 -9.65
N SER A 110 -2.92 -25.56 -10.43
CA SER A 110 -3.63 -26.84 -10.57
C SER A 110 -3.35 -27.83 -9.44
#